data_AF-A0A2A3LN23-F1
#
_entry.id   AF-A0A2A3LN23-F1
#
_cell.length_a   1.000
_cell.length_b   1.000
_cell.length_c   1.000
_cell.angle_alpha   90.00
_cell.angle_beta   90.00
_cell.angle_gamma   90.00
#
_symmetry.space_group_name_H-M   'P 1'
#
loop_
_entity.id
_entity.type
_entity.pdbx_description
1 polymer ?
#
loop_
_entity_poly.entity_id
_entity_poly.type
_entity_poly.pdbx_seq_one_letter_code
_entity_poly.pdbx_strand_id
1 'polypeptide(L)'
;MKRYPLQTLLQLREHRTEAARMVVLDKQRALQQCVDACTRVQTELTGLERDRSDHRGRLLEPPPAGVPWPAAFSQREAHIDLLGGQIVGAQQRLSKAQDAVRAAEAALQEAREAFFRAKGRQDALEKRRDLWKREQRGLFERQEEAVNEDLIQARYMARH
;
A
#
# COMPACT_ATOMS: atom_id res chain seq x y z
N MET A 1 23.56 2.32 -35.19
CA MET A 1 23.71 2.74 -33.78
C MET A 1 24.04 1.55 -32.90
N LYS A 2 25.07 1.64 -32.04
CA LYS A 2 25.42 0.58 -31.09
C LYS A 2 24.32 0.43 -30.03
N ARG A 3 24.06 -0.78 -29.53
CA ARG A 3 23.13 -1.04 -28.40
C ARG A 3 23.82 -0.65 -27.08
N TYR A 4 23.03 -0.18 -26.11
CA TYR A 4 23.56 0.18 -24.78
C TYR A 4 24.12 -1.07 -24.07
N PRO A 5 25.38 -1.06 -23.60
CA PRO A 5 26.01 -2.25 -23.01
C PRO A 5 25.29 -2.84 -21.79
N LEU A 6 24.58 -2.01 -21.02
CA LEU A 6 23.87 -2.43 -19.81
C LEU A 6 22.34 -2.54 -20.02
N GLN A 7 21.89 -2.76 -21.26
CA GLN A 7 20.46 -2.86 -21.59
C GLN A 7 19.76 -3.99 -20.80
N THR A 8 20.37 -5.17 -20.71
CA THR A 8 19.81 -6.32 -19.97
C THR A 8 19.68 -6.02 -18.48
N LEU A 9 20.64 -5.31 -17.89
CA LEU A 9 20.59 -4.91 -16.49
C LEU A 9 19.45 -3.92 -16.23
N LEU A 10 19.19 -3.00 -17.17
CA LEU A 10 18.09 -2.05 -17.08
C LEU A 10 16.74 -2.77 -17.11
N GLN A 11 16.54 -3.72 -18.02
CA GLN A 11 15.33 -4.56 -18.09
C GLN A 11 15.11 -5.36 -16.80
N LEU A 12 16.17 -5.95 -16.24
CA LEU A 12 16.08 -6.69 -14.97
C LEU A 12 15.67 -5.78 -13.81
N ARG A 13 16.15 -4.53 -13.80
CA ARG A 13 15.83 -3.56 -12.75
C ARG A 13 14.41 -3.03 -12.89
N GLU A 14 13.96 -2.76 -14.11
CA GLU A 14 12.57 -2.44 -14.42
C GLU A 14 11.61 -3.53 -13.92
N HIS A 15 11.89 -4.80 -14.23
CA HIS A 15 11.10 -5.92 -13.72
C HIS A 15 11.07 -5.98 -12.18
N ARG A 16 12.21 -5.72 -11.52
CA ARG A 16 12.27 -5.71 -10.04
C ARG A 16 11.48 -4.53 -9.44
N THR A 17 11.47 -3.38 -10.09
CA THR A 17 10.68 -2.23 -9.68
C THR A 17 9.19 -2.52 -9.82
N GLU A 18 8.76 -3.10 -10.94
CA GLU A 18 7.36 -3.52 -11.12
C GLU A 18 6.96 -4.61 -10.12
N ALA A 19 7.82 -5.60 -9.85
CA ALA A 19 7.56 -6.58 -8.81
C ALA A 19 7.40 -5.92 -7.42
N ALA A 20 8.25 -4.96 -7.06
CA ALA A 20 8.12 -4.21 -5.82
C ALA A 20 6.83 -3.37 -5.78
N ARG A 21 6.40 -2.81 -6.92
CA ARG A 21 5.13 -2.10 -7.04
C ARG A 21 3.94 -3.02 -6.76
N MET A 22 3.95 -4.23 -7.29
CA MET A 22 2.89 -5.22 -7.02
C MET A 22 2.80 -5.54 -5.53
N VAL A 23 3.94 -5.71 -4.85
CA VAL A 23 3.96 -5.91 -3.39
C VAL A 23 3.33 -4.73 -2.64
N VAL A 24 3.62 -3.49 -3.04
CA VAL A 24 2.98 -2.30 -2.42
C VAL A 24 1.47 -2.36 -2.58
N LEU A 25 0.96 -2.68 -3.77
CA LEU A 25 -0.48 -2.79 -4.03
C LEU A 25 -1.13 -3.89 -3.17
N ASP A 26 -0.47 -5.04 -3.04
CA ASP A 26 -0.96 -6.13 -2.19
C ASP A 26 -0.99 -5.73 -0.71
N LYS A 27 0.03 -5.01 -0.22
CA LYS A 27 0.04 -4.49 1.15
C LYS A 27 -1.02 -3.41 1.38
N GLN A 28 -1.31 -2.57 0.38
CA GLN A 28 -2.42 -1.61 0.46
C GLN A 28 -3.77 -2.32 0.59
N ARG A 29 -4.00 -3.38 -0.19
CA ARG A 29 -5.22 -4.19 -0.09
C ARG A 29 -5.34 -4.86 1.28
N ALA A 30 -4.24 -5.42 1.79
CA ALA A 30 -4.22 -6.02 3.12
C ALA A 30 -4.53 -5.00 4.23
N LEU A 31 -3.94 -3.80 4.16
CA LEU A 31 -4.26 -2.72 5.09
C LEU A 31 -5.75 -2.34 5.03
N GLN A 32 -6.31 -2.20 3.83
CA GLN A 32 -7.74 -1.90 3.69
C GLN A 32 -8.61 -2.98 4.34
N GLN A 33 -8.31 -4.25 4.13
CA GLN A 33 -9.03 -5.36 4.77
C GLN A 33 -8.95 -5.29 6.30
N CYS A 34 -7.79 -4.95 6.87
CA CYS A 34 -7.63 -4.75 8.31
C CYS A 34 -8.47 -3.57 8.82
N VAL A 35 -8.49 -2.45 8.10
CA VAL A 35 -9.30 -1.26 8.44
C VAL A 35 -10.79 -1.59 8.37
N ASP A 36 -11.23 -2.32 7.35
CA ASP A 36 -12.63 -2.73 7.21
C ASP A 36 -13.05 -3.70 8.33
N ALA A 37 -12.15 -4.60 8.74
CA ALA A 37 -12.38 -5.50 9.87
C ALA A 37 -12.46 -4.72 11.19
N CYS A 38 -11.55 -3.76 11.42
CA CYS A 38 -11.57 -2.90 12.60
C CYS A 38 -12.86 -2.07 12.68
N THR A 39 -13.27 -1.47 11.56
CA THR A 39 -14.51 -0.69 11.46
C THR A 39 -15.73 -1.56 11.78
N ARG A 40 -15.79 -2.78 11.25
CA ARG A 40 -16.89 -3.73 11.54
C ARG A 40 -17.01 -4.04 13.02
N VAL A 41 -15.90 -4.35 13.70
CA VAL A 41 -15.90 -4.63 15.15
C VAL A 41 -16.28 -3.38 15.94
N GLN A 42 -15.85 -2.20 15.51
CA GLN A 42 -16.23 -0.95 16.15
C GLN A 42 -17.73 -0.67 16.02
N THR A 43 -18.33 -0.89 14.84
CA THR A 43 -19.78 -0.77 14.66
C THR A 43 -20.55 -1.76 15.51
N GLU A 44 -20.08 -3.02 15.61
CA GLU A 44 -20.66 -4.03 16.50
C GLU A 44 -20.62 -3.56 17.96
N LEU A 45 -19.47 -3.08 18.43
CA LEU A 45 -19.29 -2.59 19.79
C LEU A 45 -20.26 -1.45 20.12
N THR A 46 -20.35 -0.44 19.25
CA THR A 46 -21.29 0.68 19.41
C THR A 46 -22.74 0.19 19.45
N GLY A 47 -23.09 -0.80 18.64
CA GLY A 47 -24.41 -1.44 18.66
C GLY A 47 -24.71 -2.09 20.01
N LEU A 48 -23.79 -2.91 20.51
CA LEU A 48 -23.93 -3.59 21.81
C LEU A 48 -24.03 -2.59 22.98
N GLU A 49 -23.25 -1.51 22.94
CA GLU A 49 -23.29 -0.45 23.97
C GLU A 49 -24.64 0.27 23.97
N ARG A 50 -25.17 0.57 22.77
CA ARG A 50 -26.49 1.16 22.61
C ARG A 50 -27.58 0.22 23.12
N ASP A 51 -27.58 -1.04 22.69
CA ASP A 51 -28.56 -2.03 23.12
C ASP A 51 -28.55 -2.19 24.65
N ARG A 52 -27.36 -2.25 25.26
CA ARG A 52 -27.22 -2.33 26.72
C ARG A 52 -27.77 -1.09 27.42
N SER A 53 -27.53 0.10 26.87
CA SER A 53 -28.08 1.35 27.40
C SER A 53 -29.61 1.38 27.29
N ASP A 54 -30.15 0.97 26.13
CA ASP A 54 -31.60 0.91 25.89
C ASP A 54 -32.27 -0.08 26.87
N HIS A 55 -31.69 -1.27 27.06
CA HIS A 55 -32.19 -2.26 28.02
C HIS A 55 -32.14 -1.76 29.47
N ARG A 56 -31.10 -1.00 29.85
CA ARG A 56 -31.02 -0.35 31.17
C ARG A 56 -32.10 0.71 31.34
N GLY A 57 -32.36 1.51 30.31
CA GLY A 57 -33.45 2.50 30.33
C GLY A 57 -34.83 1.88 30.52
N ARG A 58 -35.02 0.65 30.03
CA ARG A 58 -36.29 -0.09 30.10
C ARG A 58 -36.40 -1.02 31.32
N LEU A 59 -35.47 -0.97 32.25
CA LEU A 59 -35.39 -1.94 33.36
C LEU A 59 -36.68 -1.98 34.20
N LEU A 60 -37.27 -0.80 34.43
CA LEU A 60 -38.50 -0.60 35.21
C LEU A 60 -39.77 -0.50 34.35
N GLU A 61 -39.73 -0.85 33.08
CA GLU A 61 -40.95 -0.88 32.25
C GLU A 61 -41.91 -1.97 32.73
N PRO A 62 -43.23 -1.74 32.68
CA PRO A 62 -44.21 -2.74 33.10
C PRO A 62 -44.03 -4.06 32.34
N PRO A 63 -44.10 -5.21 33.02
CA PRO A 63 -43.97 -6.50 32.38
C PRO A 63 -45.20 -6.82 31.52
N PRO A 64 -45.07 -7.73 30.54
CA PRO A 64 -46.21 -8.23 29.77
C PRO A 64 -47.28 -8.83 30.69
N ALA A 65 -48.54 -8.79 30.24
CA ALA A 65 -49.65 -9.38 30.97
C ALA A 65 -49.37 -10.87 31.29
N GLY A 66 -49.59 -11.25 32.56
CA GLY A 66 -49.33 -12.61 33.03
C GLY A 66 -47.89 -12.89 33.49
N VAL A 67 -46.94 -11.96 33.32
CA VAL A 67 -45.56 -12.12 33.80
C VAL A 67 -45.37 -11.37 35.12
N PRO A 68 -44.95 -12.05 36.21
CA PRO A 68 -44.64 -11.38 37.47
C PRO A 68 -43.45 -10.43 37.35
N TRP A 69 -43.53 -9.29 38.04
CA TRP A 69 -42.47 -8.28 38.09
C TRP A 69 -41.07 -8.84 38.43
N PRO A 70 -40.88 -9.66 39.48
CA PRO A 70 -39.55 -10.17 39.84
C PRO A 70 -38.91 -11.02 38.73
N ALA A 71 -39.74 -11.81 38.02
CA ALA A 71 -39.27 -12.65 36.92
C ALA A 71 -38.83 -11.82 35.71
N ALA A 72 -39.63 -10.83 35.32
CA ALA A 72 -39.29 -9.91 34.23
C ALA A 72 -38.04 -9.08 34.52
N PHE A 73 -37.89 -8.60 35.76
CA PHE A 73 -36.72 -7.85 36.20
C PHE A 73 -35.45 -8.72 36.14
N SER A 74 -35.48 -9.91 36.73
CA SER A 74 -34.34 -10.84 36.74
C SER A 74 -33.90 -11.22 35.32
N GLN A 75 -34.85 -11.42 34.40
CA GLN A 75 -34.56 -11.71 33.00
C GLN A 75 -33.85 -10.53 32.31
N ARG A 76 -34.31 -9.30 32.55
CA ARG A 76 -33.70 -8.09 31.98
C ARG A 76 -32.29 -7.87 32.51
N GLU A 77 -32.07 -8.05 33.81
CA GLU A 77 -30.72 -7.98 34.41
C GLU A 77 -29.77 -9.00 33.78
N ALA A 78 -30.20 -10.27 33.69
CA ALA A 78 -29.40 -11.31 33.06
C ALA A 78 -29.05 -10.99 31.60
N HIS A 79 -29.97 -10.36 30.86
CA HIS A 79 -29.70 -9.92 29.49
C HIS A 79 -28.71 -8.74 29.44
N ILE A 80 -28.83 -7.76 30.35
CA ILE A 80 -27.88 -6.64 30.47
C ILE A 80 -26.47 -7.14 30.80
N ASP A 81 -26.36 -8.18 31.64
CA ASP A 81 -25.09 -8.81 31.99
C ASP A 81 -24.48 -9.58 30.81
N LEU A 82 -25.31 -10.31 30.05
CA LEU A 82 -24.90 -10.97 28.81
C LEU A 82 -24.32 -9.95 27.80
N LEU A 83 -25.02 -8.84 27.58
CA LEU A 83 -24.53 -7.74 26.72
C LEU A 83 -23.22 -7.17 27.27
N GLY A 84 -23.09 -7.03 28.59
CA GLY A 84 -21.85 -6.64 29.25
C GLY A 84 -20.68 -7.57 28.91
N GLY A 85 -20.89 -8.89 28.97
CA GLY A 85 -19.88 -9.88 28.58
C GLY A 85 -19.51 -9.80 27.09
N GLN A 86 -20.50 -9.61 26.22
CA GLN A 86 -20.27 -9.44 24.77
C GLN A 86 -19.46 -8.18 24.45
N ILE A 87 -19.75 -7.06 25.12
CA ILE A 87 -19.00 -5.80 24.99
C ILE A 87 -17.53 -6.02 25.34
N VAL A 88 -17.22 -6.69 26.45
CA VAL A 88 -15.83 -6.99 26.84
C VAL A 88 -15.14 -7.84 25.78
N GLY A 89 -15.82 -8.86 25.25
CA GLY A 89 -15.30 -9.67 24.14
C GLY A 89 -15.05 -8.84 22.88
N ALA A 90 -15.97 -7.95 22.51
CA ALA A 90 -15.85 -7.08 21.35
C ALA A 90 -14.70 -6.07 21.50
N GLN A 91 -14.49 -5.51 22.70
CA GLN A 91 -13.34 -4.64 23.01
C GLN A 91 -12.01 -5.35 22.83
N GLN A 92 -11.89 -6.61 23.29
CA GLN A 92 -10.68 -7.41 23.06
C GLN A 92 -10.43 -7.68 21.57
N ARG A 93 -11.49 -7.98 20.81
CA ARG A 93 -11.38 -8.14 19.35
C ARG A 93 -10.99 -6.82 18.68
N LEU A 94 -11.53 -5.69 19.13
CA LEU A 94 -11.20 -4.37 18.61
C LEU A 94 -9.72 -4.05 18.83
N SER A 95 -9.19 -4.28 20.03
CA SER A 95 -7.76 -4.12 20.31
C SER A 95 -6.89 -4.94 19.36
N LYS A 96 -7.23 -6.22 19.15
CA LYS A 96 -6.50 -7.09 18.21
C LYS A 96 -6.60 -6.61 16.76
N ALA A 97 -7.76 -6.09 16.35
CA ALA A 97 -7.94 -5.54 15.01
C ALA A 97 -7.11 -4.25 14.83
N GLN A 98 -7.05 -3.38 15.84
CA GLN A 98 -6.19 -2.19 15.83
C GLN A 98 -4.70 -2.55 15.77
N ASP A 99 -4.27 -3.59 16.48
CA ASP A 99 -2.90 -4.12 16.38
C ASP A 99 -2.59 -4.61 14.96
N ALA A 100 -3.53 -5.32 14.34
CA ALA A 100 -3.39 -5.79 12.96
C ALA A 100 -3.30 -4.63 11.96
N VAL A 101 -4.07 -3.55 12.14
CA VAL A 101 -3.96 -2.33 11.32
C VAL A 101 -2.56 -1.74 11.46
N ARG A 102 -2.06 -1.53 12.68
CA ARG A 102 -0.71 -0.99 12.91
C ARG A 102 0.38 -1.84 12.27
N ALA A 103 0.26 -3.16 12.36
CA ALA A 103 1.20 -4.08 11.70
C ALA A 103 1.13 -3.99 10.16
N ALA A 104 -0.08 -3.87 9.59
CA ALA A 104 -0.27 -3.71 8.15
C ALA A 104 0.26 -2.36 7.63
N GLU A 105 0.10 -1.28 8.41
CA GLU A 105 0.69 0.03 8.10
C GLU A 105 2.22 -0.03 8.05
N ALA A 106 2.83 -0.66 9.06
CA ALA A 106 4.28 -0.85 9.10
C ALA A 106 4.77 -1.67 7.89
N ALA A 107 4.07 -2.75 7.54
CA ALA A 107 4.41 -3.58 6.37
C ALA A 107 4.23 -2.83 5.04
N LEU A 108 3.22 -1.97 4.93
CA LEU A 108 3.04 -1.10 3.77
C LEU A 108 4.18 -0.08 3.64
N GLN A 109 4.60 0.51 4.76
CA GLN A 109 5.69 1.47 4.77
C GLN A 109 7.00 0.81 4.34
N GLU A 110 7.32 -0.37 4.86
CA GLU A 110 8.49 -1.14 4.44
C GLU A 110 8.46 -1.47 2.93
N ALA A 111 7.31 -1.88 2.41
CA ALA A 111 7.13 -2.16 0.98
C ALA A 111 7.35 -0.90 0.11
N ARG A 112 6.85 0.26 0.56
CA ARG A 112 7.04 1.55 -0.13
C ARG A 112 8.52 1.93 -0.18
N GLU A 113 9.23 1.81 0.95
CA GLU A 113 10.65 2.08 0.99
C GLU A 113 11.45 1.13 0.08
N ALA A 114 11.10 -0.16 0.06
CA ALA A 114 11.71 -1.13 -0.83
C ALA A 114 11.48 -0.77 -2.31
N PHE A 115 10.26 -0.34 -2.67
CA PHE A 115 9.94 0.16 -4.00
C PHE A 115 10.78 1.39 -4.36
N PHE A 116 10.84 2.41 -3.50
CA PHE A 116 11.65 3.60 -3.78
C PHE A 116 13.15 3.30 -3.88
N ARG A 117 13.68 2.37 -3.07
CA ARG A 117 15.05 1.88 -3.21
C ARG A 117 15.28 1.17 -4.54
N ALA A 118 14.32 0.38 -5.02
CA ALA A 118 14.40 -0.29 -6.32
C ALA A 118 14.33 0.72 -7.47
N LYS A 119 13.36 1.65 -7.42
CA LYS A 119 13.16 2.69 -8.42
C LYS A 119 14.38 3.62 -8.53
N GLY A 120 14.93 4.07 -7.40
CA GLY A 120 16.13 4.91 -7.40
C GLY A 120 17.34 4.25 -8.08
N ARG A 121 17.50 2.93 -7.91
CA ARG A 121 18.56 2.16 -8.61
C ARG A 121 18.30 2.02 -10.10
N GLN A 122 17.05 1.88 -10.52
CA GLN A 122 16.67 1.87 -11.93
C GLN A 122 16.93 3.24 -12.58
N ASP A 123 16.46 4.31 -11.95
CA ASP A 123 16.59 5.68 -12.46
C ASP A 123 18.06 6.08 -12.61
N ALA A 124 18.93 5.64 -11.70
CA ALA A 124 20.38 5.83 -11.83
C ALA A 124 20.96 5.18 -13.10
N LEU A 125 20.48 3.98 -13.48
CA LEU A 125 20.91 3.31 -14.70
C LEU A 125 20.32 3.95 -15.95
N GLU A 126 19.08 4.43 -15.89
CA GLU A 126 18.45 5.18 -16.98
C GLU A 126 19.21 6.48 -17.27
N LYS A 127 19.57 7.24 -16.23
CA LYS A 127 20.42 8.43 -16.37
C LYS A 127 21.75 8.10 -17.05
N ARG A 128 22.40 7.00 -16.65
CA ARG A 128 23.67 6.55 -17.27
C ARG A 128 23.50 6.13 -18.72
N ARG A 129 22.40 5.47 -19.08
CA ARG A 129 22.06 5.13 -20.46
C ARG A 129 21.91 6.39 -21.31
N ASP A 130 21.23 7.39 -20.78
CA ASP A 130 20.92 8.61 -21.53
C ASP A 130 22.18 9.47 -21.74
N LEU A 131 23.08 9.52 -20.76
CA LEU A 131 24.42 10.10 -20.92
C LEU A 131 25.23 9.36 -22.00
N TRP A 132 25.30 8.04 -21.93
CA TRP A 132 26.02 7.23 -22.92
C TRP A 132 25.47 7.46 -24.35
N LYS A 133 24.15 7.58 -24.53
CA LYS A 133 23.54 7.90 -25.83
C LYS A 133 23.93 9.29 -26.33
N ARG A 134 24.15 10.27 -25.45
CA ARG A 134 24.63 11.61 -25.84
C ARG A 134 26.09 11.55 -26.28
N GLU A 135 26.93 10.86 -25.51
CA GLU A 135 28.35 10.65 -25.85
C GLU A 135 28.52 9.93 -27.19
N GLN A 136 27.75 8.85 -27.44
CA GLN A 136 27.81 8.13 -28.71
C GLN A 136 27.39 8.99 -29.90
N ARG A 137 26.41 9.89 -29.73
CA ARG A 137 26.00 10.83 -30.79
C ARG A 137 27.10 11.85 -31.07
N GLY A 138 27.67 12.47 -30.04
CA GLY A 138 28.77 13.42 -30.22
C GLY A 138 30.03 12.79 -30.83
N LEU A 139 30.33 11.53 -30.52
CA LEU A 139 31.43 10.80 -31.18
C LEU A 139 31.14 10.54 -32.66
N PHE A 140 29.88 10.22 -33.00
CA PHE A 140 29.47 10.00 -34.38
C PHE A 140 29.52 11.30 -35.19
N GLU A 141 29.00 12.40 -34.64
CA GLU A 141 29.04 13.74 -35.25
C GLU A 141 30.49 14.17 -35.55
N ARG A 142 31.41 14.02 -34.59
CA ARG A 142 32.84 14.33 -34.81
C ARG A 142 33.50 13.44 -35.86
N GLN A 143 33.10 12.17 -35.95
CA GLN A 143 33.61 11.26 -37.00
C GLN A 143 33.10 11.68 -38.38
N GLU A 144 31.84 12.09 -38.49
CA GLU A 144 31.30 12.62 -39.75
C GLU A 144 31.98 13.93 -40.17
N GLU A 145 32.23 14.84 -39.21
CA GLU A 145 32.99 16.08 -39.45
C GLU A 145 34.39 15.78 -39.98
N ALA A 146 35.15 14.91 -39.34
CA ALA A 146 36.51 14.55 -39.77
C ALA A 146 36.53 13.91 -41.17
N VAL A 147 35.60 12.98 -41.45
CA VAL A 147 35.49 12.36 -42.79
C VAL A 147 35.16 13.40 -43.86
N ASN A 148 34.29 14.36 -43.53
CA ASN A 148 33.92 15.42 -44.47
C ASN A 148 35.10 16.38 -44.73
N GLU A 149 35.86 16.74 -43.70
CA GLU A 149 37.10 17.52 -43.84
C GLU A 149 38.12 16.81 -44.73
N ASP A 150 38.35 15.51 -44.52
CA ASP A 150 39.24 14.68 -45.34
C ASP A 150 38.80 14.65 -46.81
N LEU A 151 37.48 14.52 -47.07
CA LEU A 151 36.92 14.53 -48.43
C LEU A 151 37.09 15.90 -49.11
N ILE A 152 36.91 17.00 -48.38
CA ILE A 152 37.13 18.36 -48.90
C ILE A 152 38.60 18.57 -49.23
N GLN A 153 39.52 18.15 -48.36
CA GLN A 153 40.96 18.23 -48.60
C GLN A 153 41.39 17.37 -49.81
N ALA A 154 40.91 16.12 -49.90
CA ALA A 154 41.19 15.25 -51.03
C ALA A 154 40.70 15.85 -52.36
N ARG A 155 39.51 16.46 -52.35
CA ARG A 155 38.96 17.16 -53.53
C ARG A 155 39.77 18.40 -53.90
N TYR A 156 40.29 19.12 -52.91
CA TYR A 156 41.16 20.27 -53.14
C TYR A 156 42.50 19.84 -53.76
N MET A 157 43.13 18.80 -53.22
CA MET A 157 44.38 18.22 -53.74
C MET A 157 44.22 17.63 -55.15
N ALA A 158 43.06 17.11 -55.53
CA ALA A 158 42.82 16.57 -56.86
C ALA A 158 42.57 17.64 -57.96
N ARG A 159 42.38 18.91 -57.56
CA ARG A 159 42.11 20.04 -58.48
C ARG A 159 43.34 20.92 -58.74
N HIS A 160 44.40 20.75 -57.96
CA HIS A 160 45.68 21.46 -58.06
C HIS A 160 46.78 20.47 -58.43
#